data_AF-A0A3P7L478-F1
#
_entry.id   AF-A0A3P7L478-F1
#
_cell.length_a   1.000
_cell.length_b   1.000
_cell.length_c   1.000
_cell.angle_alpha   90.00
_cell.angle_beta   90.00
_cell.angle_gamma   90.00
#
_symmetry.space_group_name_H-M   'P 1'
#
loop_
_entity.id
_entity.type
_entity.pdbx_description
1 polymer ?
#
loop_
_entity_poly.entity_id
_entity_poly.type
_entity_poly.pdbx_seq_one_letter_code
_entity_poly.pdbx_strand_id
1 'polypeptide(L)'
;MRAWLVISSLLLVVQLWAFNIDTKNAVIHSMPSGYFGYSLDFYNEEKGMPVLVVGAPESETTNPHLRGIRRPGAVYVCSVNKATCREAHIDTKGETKNIRC
;
A
#
# COMPACT_ATOMS: atom_id res chain seq x y z
N MET A 1 -14.12 31.59 31.22
CA MET A 1 -14.62 32.15 29.94
C MET A 1 -13.52 32.23 28.87
N ARG A 2 -12.40 32.92 29.10
CA ARG A 2 -11.30 33.04 28.12
C ARG A 2 -10.62 31.71 27.74
N ALA A 3 -10.34 30.84 28.73
CA ALA A 3 -9.74 29.54 28.47
C ALA A 3 -10.61 28.64 27.57
N TRP A 4 -11.94 28.70 27.71
CA TRP A 4 -12.88 27.94 26.89
C TRP A 4 -12.91 28.43 25.44
N LEU A 5 -12.79 29.74 25.21
CA LEU A 5 -12.67 30.32 23.87
C LEU A 5 -11.35 29.92 23.20
N VAL A 6 -10.26 29.88 23.97
CA VAL A 6 -8.95 29.42 23.47
C VAL A 6 -9.00 27.94 23.12
N ILE A 7 -9.56 27.09 23.99
CA ILE A 7 -9.70 25.65 23.74
C ILE A 7 -10.62 25.39 22.53
N SER A 8 -11.75 26.09 22.42
CA SER A 8 -12.66 25.98 21.28
C SER A 8 -12.01 26.43 19.97
N SER A 9 -11.24 27.52 19.99
CA SER A 9 -10.49 28.02 18.83
C SER A 9 -9.41 27.00 18.41
N LEU A 10 -8.68 26.43 19.37
CA LEU A 10 -7.65 25.43 19.12
C LEU A 10 -8.26 24.14 18.51
N LEU A 11 -9.41 23.69 19.01
CA LEU A 11 -10.15 22.53 18.47
C LEU A 11 -10.63 22.78 17.03
N LEU A 12 -11.11 23.98 16.72
CA LEU A 12 -11.50 24.39 15.37
C LEU A 12 -10.31 24.43 14.40
N VAL A 13 -9.16 24.93 14.84
CA VAL A 13 -7.94 24.96 14.02
C VAL A 13 -7.43 23.54 13.73
N VAL A 14 -7.48 22.62 14.70
CA VAL A 14 -7.09 21.22 14.49
C VAL A 14 -7.96 20.52 13.44
N GLN A 15 -9.25 20.89 13.34
CA GLN A 15 -10.16 20.33 12.33
C GLN A 15 -9.87 20.81 10.89
N LEU A 16 -9.07 21.87 10.72
CA LEU A 16 -8.73 22.46 9.41
C LEU A 16 -7.47 21.86 8.77
N TRP A 17 -6.88 20.80 9.30
CA TRP A 17 -5.61 20.28 8.77
C TRP A 17 -5.74 19.25 7.64
N ALA A 18 -6.97 18.87 7.24
CA ALA A 18 -7.18 17.82 6.23
C ALA A 18 -8.36 18.11 5.27
N PHE A 19 -8.57 19.37 4.85
CA PHE A 19 -9.67 19.73 3.95
C PHE A 19 -9.34 19.64 2.45
N ASN A 20 -8.07 19.48 2.08
CA ASN A 20 -7.60 19.61 0.69
C ASN A 20 -7.29 18.26 0.00
N ILE A 21 -7.75 17.14 0.56
CA ILE A 21 -7.65 15.83 -0.10
C ILE A 21 -8.74 15.74 -1.18
N ASP A 22 -8.35 15.51 -2.44
CA ASP A 22 -9.29 15.28 -3.54
C ASP A 22 -9.94 13.89 -3.42
N THR A 23 -11.17 13.85 -2.94
CA THR A 23 -11.97 12.62 -2.83
C THR A 23 -12.75 12.27 -4.09
N LYS A 24 -12.79 13.16 -5.10
CA LYS A 24 -13.55 12.96 -6.35
C LYS A 24 -12.72 12.25 -7.41
N ASN A 25 -11.43 12.59 -7.51
CA ASN A 25 -10.52 12.05 -8.54
C ASN A 25 -9.43 11.16 -7.93
N ALA A 26 -9.78 10.36 -6.92
CA ALA A 26 -8.84 9.44 -6.30
C ALA A 26 -8.40 8.33 -7.27
N VAL A 27 -7.12 7.96 -7.23
CA VAL A 27 -6.61 6.79 -7.94
C VAL A 27 -6.90 5.55 -7.09
N ILE A 28 -7.75 4.66 -7.61
CA ILE A 28 -8.19 3.46 -6.89
C ILE A 28 -7.44 2.24 -7.41
N HIS A 29 -6.75 1.55 -6.50
CA HIS A 29 -6.16 0.25 -6.73
C HIS A 29 -6.94 -0.81 -5.98
N SER A 30 -7.26 -1.93 -6.62
CA SER A 30 -8.01 -3.03 -5.99
C SER A 30 -7.58 -4.37 -6.56
N MET A 31 -7.73 -5.42 -5.76
CA MET A 31 -7.44 -6.79 -6.16
C MET A 31 -8.52 -7.73 -5.60
N PRO A 32 -8.89 -8.81 -6.31
CA PRO A 32 -10.01 -9.67 -5.89
C PRO A 32 -9.79 -10.43 -4.58
N SER A 33 -8.54 -10.66 -4.18
CA SER A 33 -8.19 -11.50 -3.02
C SER A 33 -6.80 -11.20 -2.48
N GLY A 34 -6.45 -11.81 -1.34
CA GLY A 34 -5.09 -11.81 -0.79
C GLY A 34 -4.76 -10.68 0.18
N TYR A 35 -5.79 -9.99 0.70
CA TYR A 35 -5.64 -8.81 1.56
C TYR A 35 -4.76 -7.72 0.97
N PHE A 36 -4.97 -7.44 -0.32
CA PHE A 36 -4.34 -6.31 -0.99
C PHE A 36 -4.66 -5.01 -0.25
N GLY A 37 -3.63 -4.26 0.14
CA GLY A 37 -3.77 -3.05 0.95
C GLY A 37 -3.59 -3.29 2.45
N TYR A 38 -3.18 -4.49 2.87
CA TYR A 38 -2.89 -4.79 4.27
C TYR A 38 -1.77 -3.90 4.85
N SER A 39 -0.76 -3.58 4.02
CA SER A 39 0.28 -2.61 4.32
C SER A 39 0.56 -1.74 3.09
N LEU A 40 0.97 -0.49 3.33
CA LEU A 40 1.19 0.51 2.29
C LEU A 40 2.44 1.35 2.63
N ASP A 41 3.23 1.69 1.62
CA ASP A 41 4.33 2.66 1.75
C ASP A 41 4.60 3.38 0.42
N PHE A 42 5.23 4.55 0.47
CA PHE A 42 5.73 5.25 -0.71
C PHE A 42 7.20 4.89 -0.95
N TYR A 43 7.53 4.55 -2.18
CA TYR A 43 8.90 4.33 -2.60
C TYR A 43 9.32 5.36 -3.65
N ASN A 44 10.41 6.06 -3.38
CA ASN A 44 11.01 7.00 -4.31
C ASN A 44 12.00 6.24 -5.20
N GLU A 45 11.61 5.98 -6.45
CA GLU A 45 12.54 5.42 -7.43
C GLU A 45 13.67 6.43 -7.73
N GLU A 46 14.91 5.94 -7.92
CA GLU A 46 16.08 6.81 -8.20
C GLU A 46 15.88 7.71 -9.43
N LYS A 47 15.07 7.25 -10.39
CA LYS A 47 14.68 7.99 -11.59
C LYS A 47 13.20 7.75 -11.84
N GLY A 48 12.38 8.79 -11.67
CA GLY A 48 10.97 8.72 -12.03
C GLY A 48 10.06 9.34 -10.99
N MET A 49 8.77 9.01 -11.11
CA MET A 49 7.75 9.39 -10.13
C MET A 49 7.79 8.42 -8.95
N PRO A 50 7.45 8.87 -7.73
CA PRO A 50 7.25 7.96 -6.61
C PRO A 50 6.18 6.92 -6.96
N VAL A 51 6.35 5.73 -6.42
CA VAL A 51 5.41 4.62 -6.56
C VAL A 51 4.80 4.27 -5.22
N LEU A 52 3.59 3.71 -5.26
CA LEU A 52 2.92 3.15 -4.08
C LEU A 52 3.28 1.67 -3.99
N VAL A 53 3.82 1.25 -2.86
CA VAL A 53 4.08 -0.16 -2.54
C VAL A 53 2.91 -0.69 -1.72
N VAL A 54 2.35 -1.81 -2.15
CA VAL A 54 1.17 -2.42 -1.54
C VAL A 54 1.44 -3.86 -1.17
N GLY A 55 1.26 -4.19 0.11
CA GLY A 55 1.33 -5.56 0.62
C GLY A 55 0.01 -6.30 0.43
N ALA A 56 0.10 -7.58 0.03
CA ALA A 56 -1.01 -8.51 -0.07
C ALA A 56 -0.59 -9.88 0.51
N PRO A 57 -0.62 -10.06 1.85
CA PRO A 57 0.01 -11.18 2.54
C PRO A 57 -0.62 -12.54 2.24
N GLU A 58 -1.86 -12.61 1.75
CA GLU A 58 -2.52 -13.87 1.37
C GLU A 58 -2.64 -14.05 -0.15
N SER A 59 -1.97 -13.21 -0.93
CA SER A 59 -2.02 -13.31 -2.40
C SER A 59 -1.31 -14.57 -2.87
N GLU A 60 -1.88 -15.20 -3.91
CA GLU A 60 -1.07 -16.05 -4.80
C GLU A 60 -0.08 -15.15 -5.56
N THR A 61 1.05 -15.72 -5.97
CA THR A 61 2.17 -15.00 -6.60
C THR A 61 2.42 -15.52 -8.01
N THR A 62 2.81 -14.63 -8.92
CA THR A 62 3.31 -15.03 -10.24
C THR A 62 4.81 -15.35 -10.24
N ASN A 63 5.48 -15.16 -9.09
CA ASN A 63 6.90 -15.44 -8.93
C ASN A 63 7.18 -16.95 -9.13
N PRO A 64 7.96 -17.34 -10.15
CA PRO A 64 8.26 -18.74 -10.41
C PRO A 64 9.01 -19.42 -9.25
N HIS A 65 9.75 -18.67 -8.43
CA HIS A 65 10.52 -19.21 -7.31
C HIS A 65 9.66 -19.65 -6.12
N LEU A 66 8.42 -19.16 -6.03
CA LEU A 66 7.48 -19.48 -4.95
C LEU A 66 6.38 -20.45 -5.41
N ARG A 67 6.55 -21.08 -6.58
CA ARG A 67 5.59 -22.04 -7.13
C ARG A 67 5.39 -23.22 -6.16
N GLY A 68 4.12 -23.58 -5.95
CA GLY A 68 3.73 -24.71 -5.10
C GLY A 68 3.52 -24.33 -3.62
N ILE A 69 3.88 -23.12 -3.21
CA ILE A 69 3.51 -22.58 -1.90
C ILE A 69 2.12 -21.95 -2.03
N ARG A 70 1.19 -22.32 -1.14
CA ARG A 70 -0.16 -21.78 -1.14
C ARG A 70 -0.17 -20.43 -0.43
N ARG A 71 -0.71 -19.39 -1.07
CA ARG A 71 -0.80 -18.03 -0.51
C ARG A 71 0.52 -17.53 0.12
N PRO A 72 1.64 -17.54 -0.62
CA PRO A 72 2.93 -17.09 -0.09
C PRO A 72 2.97 -15.59 0.20
N GLY A 73 1.98 -14.83 -0.31
CA GLY A 73 1.95 -13.39 -0.26
C GLY A 73 2.66 -12.76 -1.46
N ALA A 74 2.29 -11.52 -1.74
CA ALA A 74 2.89 -10.73 -2.81
C ALA A 74 3.01 -9.26 -2.41
N VAL A 75 3.95 -8.56 -3.04
CA VAL A 75 4.11 -7.11 -2.97
C VAL A 75 3.85 -6.54 -4.35
N TYR A 76 3.06 -5.47 -4.42
CA TYR A 76 2.72 -4.81 -5.66
C TYR A 76 3.30 -3.40 -5.68
N VAL A 77 3.85 -3.01 -6.83
CA VAL A 77 4.28 -1.64 -7.12
C VAL A 77 3.22 -1.00 -8.01
N CYS A 78 2.59 0.04 -7.51
CA CYS A 78 1.45 0.71 -8.09
C CYS A 78 1.80 2.15 -8.47
N SER A 79 1.24 2.63 -9.57
CA SER A 79 1.37 4.03 -9.96
C SER A 79 0.56 4.93 -9.04
N VAL A 80 1.11 6.08 -8.67
CA VAL A 80 0.39 7.12 -7.91
C VAL A 80 -0.56 7.95 -8.77
N ASN A 81 -0.45 7.89 -10.11
CA ASN A 81 -1.23 8.72 -11.04
C ASN A 81 -2.19 7.92 -11.92
N LYS A 82 -2.06 6.60 -11.96
CA LYS A 82 -2.86 5.70 -12.81
C LYS A 82 -3.25 4.47 -12.00
N ALA A 83 -4.41 3.90 -12.28
CA ALA A 83 -4.89 2.65 -11.67
C ALA A 83 -4.17 1.43 -12.27
N THR A 84 -2.85 1.38 -12.14
CA THR A 84 -1.99 0.31 -12.64
C THR A 84 -1.04 -0.16 -11.55
N CYS A 85 -0.99 -1.48 -11.35
CA CYS A 85 -0.08 -2.15 -10.43
C CYS A 85 0.63 -3.30 -11.15
N ARG A 86 1.87 -3.59 -10.72
CA ARG A 86 2.62 -4.78 -11.12
C ARG A 86 3.16 -5.49 -9.88
N GLU A 87 3.22 -6.80 -9.90
CA GLU A 87 3.86 -7.56 -8.83
C GLU A 87 5.38 -7.29 -8.84
N ALA A 88 5.97 -7.14 -7.66
CA ALA A 88 7.41 -7.09 -7.46
C ALA A 88 7.91 -8.43 -6.94
N HIS A 89 8.74 -9.10 -7.74
CA HIS A 89 9.37 -10.36 -7.35
C HIS A 89 10.58 -10.08 -6.46
N ILE A 90 10.35 -10.07 -5.14
CA ILE A 90 11.39 -9.81 -4.14
C ILE A 90 12.29 -11.04 -3.96
N ASP A 91 11.67 -12.23 -3.87
CA ASP A 91 12.42 -13.47 -3.81
C ASP A 91 12.94 -13.86 -5.21
N THR A 92 14.24 -13.70 -5.40
CA THR A 92 14.96 -14.04 -6.63
C THR A 92 15.83 -15.29 -6.46
N LYS A 93 15.87 -15.86 -5.27
CA LYS A 93 16.64 -17.06 -4.93
C LYS A 93 15.69 -17.99 -4.21
N GLY A 94 15.03 -18.86 -4.96
CA GLY A 94 14.17 -19.89 -4.40
C GLY A 94 14.94 -20.82 -3.46
N GLU A 95 15.09 -20.42 -2.21
CA GLU A 95 15.44 -21.30 -1.11
C GLU A 95 14.18 -22.10 -0.81
N THR A 96 13.91 -23.11 -1.63
CA THR A 96 13.01 -24.21 -1.28
C THR A 96 13.65 -25.00 -0.15
N LYS A 97 13.78 -24.39 1.03
CA LYS A 97 13.73 -25.19 2.25
C LYS A 97 12.38 -25.89 2.17
N ASN A 98 12.40 -27.21 2.35
CA ASN A 98 11.21 -28.04 2.47
C ASN A 98 10.33 -27.52 3.62
N ILE A 99 9.66 -26.39 3.43
CA ILE A 99 8.65 -25.84 4.33
C ILE A 99 7.40 -26.64 3.98
N ARG A 100 7.32 -27.80 4.62
CA ARG A 100 6.12 -28.63 4.59
C ARG A 100 5.11 -27.90 5.49
N CYS A 101 4.07 -27.33 4.89
CA CYS A 101 2.89 -26.88 5.63
C CYS A 101 2.08 -28.10 6.10
#